data_AF-A0A3S1R7X2-F1
#
_entry.id   AF-A0A3S1R7X2-F1
#
_cell.length_a   1.000
_cell.length_b   1.000
_cell.length_c   1.000
_cell.angle_alpha   90.00
_cell.angle_beta   90.00
_cell.angle_gamma   90.00
#
_symmetry.space_group_name_H-M   'P 1'
#
loop_
_entity.id
_entity.type
_entity.pdbx_description
1 polymer ?
#
loop_
_entity_poly.entity_id
_entity_poly.type
_entity_poly.pdbx_seq_one_letter_code
_entity_poly.pdbx_strand_id
1 'polypeptide(L)'
;PSASRRQLQAATGGDKNLFSCCVDIDRAALDTIGNAEESAKWVESHAYGTVILVTNNYHMPRSLLEMGRLLHGAKLEPYPVVNSNLDNGGWLTKPRALRVLFTEYNKYLLALARGIVPVKPTPNGIALAETAAGG
;
A
#
# COMPACT_ATOMS: atom_id res chain seq x y z
N PRO A 1 -8.01 -16.44 -3.53
CA PRO A 1 -8.61 -15.89 -4.76
C PRO A 1 -7.54 -15.20 -5.63
N SER A 2 -7.39 -15.60 -6.89
CA SER A 2 -6.47 -14.92 -7.83
C SER A 2 -7.27 -14.46 -9.06
N ALA A 3 -7.20 -13.17 -9.37
CA ALA A 3 -7.77 -12.63 -10.59
C ALA A 3 -6.81 -12.91 -11.75
N SER A 4 -7.31 -13.48 -12.84
CA SER A 4 -6.51 -13.63 -14.07
C SER A 4 -6.44 -12.31 -14.84
N ARG A 5 -5.39 -12.14 -15.67
CA ARG A 5 -5.22 -10.98 -16.56
C ARG A 5 -6.47 -10.74 -17.43
N ARG A 6 -7.07 -11.81 -17.97
CA ARG A 6 -8.32 -11.72 -18.75
C ARG A 6 -9.50 -11.25 -17.92
N GLN A 7 -9.63 -11.70 -16.66
CA GLN A 7 -10.70 -11.25 -15.78
C GLN A 7 -10.56 -9.77 -15.42
N LEU A 8 -9.33 -9.31 -15.14
CA LEU A 8 -9.06 -7.89 -14.88
C LEU A 8 -9.33 -7.02 -16.11
N GLN A 9 -8.90 -7.49 -17.28
CA GLN A 9 -9.17 -6.80 -18.54
C GLN A 9 -10.67 -6.67 -18.81
N ALA A 10 -11.43 -7.77 -18.63
CA ALA A 10 -12.88 -7.77 -18.83
C ALA A 10 -13.61 -6.88 -17.80
N ALA A 11 -13.18 -6.91 -16.53
CA ALA A 11 -13.79 -6.11 -15.46
C ALA A 11 -13.52 -4.60 -15.61
N THR A 12 -12.37 -4.22 -16.18
CA THR A 12 -11.98 -2.82 -16.38
C THR A 12 -12.39 -2.26 -17.73
N GLY A 13 -12.84 -3.11 -18.67
CA GLY A 13 -13.05 -2.71 -20.07
C GLY A 13 -11.75 -2.29 -20.77
N GLY A 14 -10.60 -2.74 -20.27
CA GLY A 14 -9.29 -2.32 -20.75
C GLY A 14 -8.94 -2.84 -22.13
N ASP A 15 -8.11 -2.07 -22.85
CA ASP A 15 -7.61 -2.45 -24.17
C ASP A 15 -6.78 -3.73 -24.12
N LYS A 16 -6.99 -4.63 -25.10
CA LYS A 16 -6.31 -5.93 -25.17
C LYS A 16 -4.81 -5.78 -25.40
N ASN A 17 -4.41 -4.82 -26.24
CA ASN A 17 -3.01 -4.63 -26.59
C ASN A 17 -2.25 -4.07 -25.39
N LEU A 18 -2.83 -3.09 -24.68
CA LEU A 18 -2.27 -2.56 -23.43
C LEU A 18 -2.07 -3.66 -22.39
N PHE A 19 -3.10 -4.48 -22.15
CA PHE A 19 -3.00 -5.62 -21.24
C PHE A 19 -2.03 -6.70 -21.72
N SER A 20 -1.58 -6.71 -22.98
CA SER A 20 -0.61 -7.68 -23.47
C SER A 20 0.84 -7.18 -23.42
N CYS A 21 1.07 -5.87 -23.59
CA CYS A 21 2.41 -5.29 -23.70
C CYS A 21 2.92 -4.60 -22.45
N CYS A 22 2.01 -3.99 -21.67
CA CYS A 22 2.36 -2.81 -20.89
C CYS A 22 1.69 -2.78 -19.51
N VAL A 23 0.94 -3.83 -19.16
CA VAL A 23 0.36 -4.03 -17.83
C VAL A 23 1.06 -5.21 -17.20
N ASP A 24 1.74 -4.99 -16.10
CA ASP A 24 2.29 -6.05 -15.26
C ASP A 24 1.35 -6.32 -14.08
N ILE A 25 1.25 -7.58 -13.68
CA ILE A 25 0.33 -8.02 -12.63
C ILE A 25 1.10 -8.89 -11.66
N ASP A 26 1.37 -8.33 -10.49
CA ASP A 26 1.95 -9.06 -9.38
C ASP A 26 0.94 -10.01 -8.75
N ARG A 27 1.42 -11.19 -8.36
CA ARG A 27 0.60 -12.25 -7.73
C ARG A 27 1.17 -12.76 -6.41
N ALA A 28 2.38 -12.34 -6.06
CA ALA A 28 3.07 -12.76 -4.84
C ALA A 28 2.61 -11.96 -3.61
N ALA A 29 2.22 -10.70 -3.80
CA ALA A 29 1.79 -9.82 -2.73
C ALA A 29 0.43 -10.22 -2.12
N LEU A 30 0.42 -10.54 -0.82
CA LEU A 30 -0.81 -10.91 -0.09
C LEU A 30 -1.35 -9.79 0.79
N ASP A 31 -0.52 -8.78 1.08
CA ASP A 31 -0.88 -7.63 1.90
C ASP A 31 -0.23 -6.34 1.37
N THR A 32 -0.46 -5.23 2.06
CA THR A 32 0.04 -3.92 1.61
C THR A 32 1.56 -3.79 1.68
N ILE A 33 2.22 -4.58 2.54
CA ILE A 33 3.69 -4.59 2.66
C ILE A 33 4.26 -5.33 1.46
N GLY A 34 3.78 -6.55 1.19
CA GLY A 34 4.20 -7.32 0.01
C GLY A 34 3.90 -6.59 -1.30
N ASN A 35 2.78 -5.83 -1.37
CA ASN A 35 2.50 -4.99 -2.53
C ASN A 35 3.56 -3.90 -2.69
N ALA A 36 4.00 -3.27 -1.59
CA ALA A 36 5.04 -2.26 -1.64
C ALA A 36 6.40 -2.85 -2.04
N GLU A 37 6.74 -4.02 -1.52
CA GLU A 37 7.99 -4.73 -1.84
C GLU A 37 8.10 -5.12 -3.31
N GLU A 38 7.06 -5.73 -3.87
CA GLU A 38 7.07 -6.14 -5.28
C GLU A 38 7.01 -4.91 -6.21
N SER A 39 6.19 -3.92 -5.86
CA SER A 39 6.10 -2.68 -6.65
C SER A 39 7.42 -1.91 -6.65
N ALA A 40 8.11 -1.80 -5.51
CA ALA A 40 9.40 -1.11 -5.44
C ALA A 40 10.46 -1.79 -6.34
N LYS A 41 10.55 -3.11 -6.30
CA LYS A 41 11.44 -3.88 -7.19
C LYS A 41 11.10 -3.68 -8.66
N TRP A 42 9.81 -3.66 -9.00
CA TRP A 42 9.35 -3.41 -10.38
C TRP A 42 9.73 -1.99 -10.85
N VAL A 43 9.57 -0.98 -9.98
CA VAL A 43 9.96 0.39 -10.28
C VAL A 43 11.46 0.53 -10.52
N GLU A 44 12.28 -0.10 -9.67
CA GLU A 44 13.73 -0.09 -9.78
C GLU A 44 14.21 -0.84 -11.04
N SER A 45 13.64 -2.01 -11.34
CA SER A 45 14.06 -2.83 -12.49
C SER A 45 13.77 -2.16 -13.84
N HIS A 46 12.78 -1.27 -13.89
CA HIS A 46 12.43 -0.48 -15.07
C HIS A 46 13.06 0.93 -15.06
N ALA A 47 13.79 1.29 -14.00
CA ALA A 47 14.41 2.61 -13.82
C ALA A 47 13.43 3.79 -13.95
N TYR A 48 12.21 3.65 -13.43
CA TYR A 48 11.24 4.77 -13.44
C TYR A 48 11.62 5.84 -12.41
N GLY A 49 11.72 7.10 -12.86
CA GLY A 49 12.00 8.24 -11.98
C GLY A 49 10.78 8.83 -11.27
N THR A 50 9.57 8.51 -11.73
CA THR A 50 8.32 8.98 -11.12
C THR A 50 7.22 7.95 -11.33
N VAL A 51 6.45 7.67 -10.28
CA VAL A 51 5.37 6.68 -10.30
C VAL A 51 4.13 7.22 -9.62
N ILE A 52 2.97 6.95 -10.20
CA ILE A 52 1.68 7.37 -9.67
C ILE A 52 1.11 6.23 -8.82
N LEU A 53 0.85 6.52 -7.55
CA LEU A 53 0.22 5.57 -6.63
C LEU A 53 -1.29 5.76 -6.62
N VAL A 54 -2.00 4.82 -7.22
CA VAL A 54 -3.48 4.81 -7.26
C VAL A 54 -4.02 3.87 -6.19
N THR A 55 -4.80 4.39 -5.24
CA THR A 55 -5.54 3.56 -4.27
C THR A 55 -6.71 4.35 -3.69
N ASN A 56 -7.54 3.72 -2.88
CA ASN A 56 -8.62 4.39 -2.19
C ASN A 56 -8.08 5.47 -1.23
N ASN A 57 -8.77 6.61 -1.12
CA ASN A 57 -8.32 7.75 -0.32
C ASN A 57 -7.99 7.40 1.14
N TYR A 58 -8.78 6.51 1.75
CA TYR A 58 -8.59 6.09 3.14
C TYR A 58 -7.42 5.11 3.32
N HIS A 59 -6.91 4.48 2.25
CA HIS A 59 -5.71 3.64 2.30
C HIS A 59 -4.42 4.44 2.01
N MET A 60 -4.55 5.58 1.33
CA MET A 60 -3.43 6.34 0.79
C MET A 60 -2.31 6.63 1.81
N PRO A 61 -2.59 7.09 3.05
CA PRO A 61 -1.52 7.39 4.00
C PRO A 61 -0.64 6.19 4.32
N ARG A 62 -1.26 5.01 4.46
CA ARG A 62 -0.54 3.76 4.74
C ARG A 62 0.24 3.27 3.54
N SER A 63 -0.35 3.33 2.35
CA SER A 63 0.34 2.93 1.12
C SER A 63 1.56 3.80 0.82
N LEU A 64 1.46 5.12 1.01
CA LEU A 64 2.59 6.05 0.88
C LEU A 64 3.71 5.72 1.86
N LEU A 65 3.37 5.44 3.12
CA LEU A 65 4.35 5.08 4.14
C LEU A 65 5.09 3.79 3.81
N GLU A 66 4.37 2.76 3.35
CA GLU A 66 4.95 1.47 3.00
C GLU A 66 5.83 1.56 1.75
N MET A 67 5.35 2.22 0.69
CA MET A 67 6.12 2.43 -0.55
C MET A 67 7.36 3.31 -0.33
N GLY A 68 7.21 4.40 0.45
CA GLY A 68 8.29 5.35 0.70
C GLY A 68 9.46 4.79 1.52
N ARG A 69 9.28 3.65 2.20
CA ARG A 69 10.37 2.93 2.88
C ARG A 69 11.31 2.19 1.94
N LEU A 70 10.85 1.93 0.73
CA LEU A 70 11.54 1.08 -0.24
C LEU A 70 11.98 1.90 -1.45
N LEU A 71 11.13 2.83 -1.91
CA LEU A 71 11.43 3.70 -3.04
C LEU A 71 12.30 4.89 -2.62
N HIS A 72 13.62 4.74 -2.78
CA HIS A 72 14.57 5.83 -2.53
C HIS A 72 14.96 6.61 -3.80
N GLY A 73 14.80 6.02 -4.99
CA GLY A 73 15.25 6.61 -6.27
C GLY A 73 14.14 7.20 -7.14
N ALA A 74 12.87 7.01 -6.79
CA ALA A 74 11.72 7.41 -7.60
C ALA A 74 10.78 8.32 -6.82
N LYS A 75 10.23 9.34 -7.48
CA LYS A 75 9.18 10.20 -6.90
C LYS A 75 7.85 9.47 -6.88
N LEU A 76 7.19 9.45 -5.73
CA LEU A 76 5.88 8.83 -5.55
C LEU A 76 4.77 9.90 -5.55
N GLU A 77 3.92 9.88 -6.57
CA GLU A 77 2.81 10.84 -6.73
C GLU A 77 1.48 10.20 -6.33
N PRO A 78 0.80 10.66 -5.26
CA PRO A 78 -0.46 10.09 -4.83
C PRO A 78 -1.62 10.46 -5.75
N TYR A 79 -2.43 9.47 -6.11
CA TYR A 79 -3.69 9.66 -6.83
C TYR A 79 -4.84 8.93 -6.08
N PRO A 80 -5.46 9.59 -5.09
CA PRO A 80 -6.48 8.96 -4.27
C PRO A 80 -7.82 8.87 -5.00
N VAL A 81 -8.37 7.65 -5.06
CA VAL A 81 -9.71 7.39 -5.60
C VAL A 81 -10.73 7.48 -4.48
N VAL A 82 -11.74 8.35 -4.63
CA VAL A 82 -12.83 8.51 -3.67
C VAL A 82 -13.98 7.60 -4.07
N ASN A 83 -14.10 6.44 -3.44
CA ASN A 83 -15.20 5.48 -3.71
C ASN A 83 -16.38 5.61 -2.73
N SER A 84 -16.28 6.49 -1.74
CA SER A 84 -17.32 6.71 -0.74
C SER A 84 -17.54 8.20 -0.56
N ASN A 85 -18.78 8.67 -0.79
CA ASN A 85 -19.23 10.02 -0.42
C ASN A 85 -19.13 10.17 1.12
N LEU A 86 -17.93 10.54 1.56
CA LEU A 86 -17.56 10.91 2.92
C LEU A 86 -17.58 12.44 3.09
N ASP A 87 -18.10 13.15 2.09
CA ASP A 87 -18.17 14.61 2.08
C ASP A 87 -19.04 15.13 3.24
N ASN A 88 -18.66 16.29 3.75
CA ASN A 88 -19.40 17.09 4.74
C ASN A 88 -19.71 16.41 6.08
N GLY A 89 -18.85 15.51 6.58
CA GLY A 89 -19.00 14.93 7.92
C GLY A 89 -20.11 13.88 8.06
N GLY A 90 -20.87 13.60 7.00
CA GLY A 90 -21.93 12.58 6.97
C GLY A 90 -21.41 11.13 7.04
N TRP A 91 -20.09 10.95 7.15
CA TRP A 91 -19.47 9.66 7.45
C TRP A 91 -19.56 9.31 8.93
N LEU A 92 -19.59 10.30 9.82
CA LEU A 92 -19.72 10.12 11.28
C LEU A 92 -21.04 9.44 11.64
N THR A 93 -22.07 9.60 10.80
CA THR A 93 -23.39 8.99 11.00
C THR A 93 -23.55 7.64 10.31
N LYS A 94 -22.52 7.16 9.57
CA LYS A 94 -22.55 5.89 8.83
C LYS A 94 -21.67 4.84 9.53
N PRO A 95 -22.24 3.85 10.24
CA PRO A 95 -21.48 2.85 11.00
C PRO A 95 -20.47 2.07 10.15
N ARG A 96 -20.81 1.79 8.89
CA ARG A 96 -19.92 1.08 7.96
C ARG A 96 -18.69 1.90 7.58
N ALA A 97 -18.86 3.21 7.34
CA ALA A 97 -17.76 4.11 7.02
C ALA A 97 -16.82 4.28 8.21
N LEU A 98 -17.38 4.47 9.42
CA LEU A 98 -16.63 4.50 10.68
C LEU A 98 -15.79 3.26 10.89
N ARG A 99 -16.36 2.06 10.70
CA ARG A 99 -15.63 0.80 10.86
C ARG A 99 -14.46 0.68 9.88
N VAL A 100 -14.65 1.07 8.62
CA VAL A 100 -13.59 1.03 7.60
C VAL A 100 -12.47 2.00 7.97
N LEU A 101 -12.80 3.25 8.28
CA LEU A 101 -11.83 4.27 8.66
C LEU A 101 -11.07 3.89 9.93
N PHE A 102 -11.78 3.42 10.97
CA PHE A 102 -11.14 2.97 12.21
C PHE A 102 -10.17 1.82 11.97
N THR A 103 -10.57 0.83 11.16
CA THR A 103 -9.70 -0.30 10.83
C THR A 103 -8.44 0.16 10.09
N GLU A 104 -8.59 1.05 9.11
CA GLU A 104 -7.44 1.56 8.35
C GLU A 104 -6.56 2.50 9.15
N TYR A 105 -7.14 3.28 10.07
CA TYR A 105 -6.40 4.10 11.01
C TYR A 105 -5.51 3.23 11.92
N ASN A 106 -6.05 2.14 12.47
CA ASN A 106 -5.25 1.21 13.28
C ASN A 106 -4.12 0.57 12.45
N LYS A 107 -4.38 0.16 11.20
CA LYS A 107 -3.34 -0.36 10.31
C LYS A 107 -2.26 0.68 10.02
N TYR A 108 -2.65 1.96 9.88
CA TYR A 108 -1.70 3.04 9.66
C TYR A 108 -0.82 3.27 10.89
N LEU A 109 -1.40 3.28 12.11
CA LEU A 109 -0.63 3.37 13.35
C LEU A 109 0.36 2.22 13.52
N LEU A 110 -0.07 0.98 13.22
CA LEU A 110 0.82 -0.18 13.24
C LEU A 110 1.95 -0.04 12.21
N ALA A 111 1.64 0.45 11.02
CA ALA A 111 2.64 0.73 10.00
C ALA A 111 3.64 1.79 10.50
N LEU A 112 3.20 2.89 11.10
CA LEU A 112 4.06 3.91 11.70
C LEU A 112 4.95 3.34 12.81
N ALA A 113 4.37 2.64 13.77
CA ALA A 113 5.11 2.04 14.89
C ALA A 113 6.25 1.14 14.40
N ARG A 114 6.02 0.33 13.35
CA ARG A 114 7.05 -0.53 12.75
C ARG A 114 8.25 0.24 12.18
N GLY A 115 8.05 1.48 11.74
CA GLY A 115 9.15 2.32 11.22
C GLY A 115 9.98 2.98 12.32
N ILE A 116 9.43 3.08 13.54
CA ILE A 116 10.07 3.76 14.66
C ILE A 116 10.67 2.74 15.64
N VAL A 117 10.05 1.57 15.78
CA VAL A 117 10.50 0.53 16.69
C VAL A 117 11.58 -0.32 16.02
N PRO A 118 12.81 -0.35 16.56
CA PRO A 118 13.84 -1.26 16.08
C PRO A 118 13.49 -2.69 16.50
N VAL A 119 12.80 -3.41 15.61
CA VAL A 119 12.50 -4.83 15.83
C VAL A 119 13.63 -5.66 15.23
N LYS A 120 14.45 -6.30 16.08
CA LYS A 120 15.42 -7.30 15.63
C LYS A 120 14.75 -8.67 15.59
N PRO A 121 14.72 -9.37 14.44
CA PRO A 121 14.28 -10.75 14.39
C PRO A 121 15.29 -11.61 15.17
N THR A 122 14.83 -12.42 16.12
CA THR A 122 15.64 -13.48 16.74
C THR A 122 15.05 -14.85 16.39
N PRO A 123 15.85 -15.94 16.41
CA PRO A 123 15.43 -17.25 15.93
C PRO A 123 14.15 -17.83 16.59
N ASN A 124 13.75 -17.32 17.77
CA ASN A 124 12.60 -17.80 18.54
C ASN A 124 11.45 -16.77 18.67
N GLY A 125 11.47 -15.66 17.92
CA GLY A 125 10.36 -14.69 17.92
C GLY A 125 10.78 -13.23 17.81
N ILE A 126 9.77 -12.36 17.88
CA ILE A 126 9.93 -10.90 17.82
C ILE A 126 10.21 -10.36 19.23
N ALA A 127 11.45 -9.94 19.47
CA ALA A 127 11.81 -9.20 20.67
C ALA A 127 11.76 -7.69 20.37
N LEU A 128 11.07 -6.91 21.22
CA LEU A 128 11.22 -5.46 21.24
C LEU A 128 12.64 -5.16 21.73
N ALA A 129 13.48 -4.54 20.89
CA ALA A 129 14.79 -4.13 21.35
C ALA A 129 14.61 -3.02 22.39
N GLU A 130 15.13 -3.25 23.60
CA GLU A 130 15.24 -2.18 24.58
C GLU A 130 16.10 -1.08 23.98
N THR A 131 15.56 0.13 23.95
CA THR A 131 16.32 1.35 23.68
C THR A 131 17.42 1.43 24.73
N ALA A 132 18.65 1.08 24.34
CA ALA A 132 19.83 1.46 25.09
C ALA A 132 19.88 2.99 25.08
N ALA A 133 19.34 3.59 26.14
CA ALA A 133 19.63 4.97 26.48
C ALA A 133 21.14 5.05 26.72
N GLY A 134 21.86 5.58 25.74
CA GLY A 134 23.29 5.83 25.84
C GLY A 134 23.58 6.89 26.90
N GLY A 135 24.45 6.54 27.83
CA GLY A 135 25.28 7.42 28.64
C GLY A 135 26.70 6.86 28.61
#